data_AF-A0A7L3L341-F1
#
_entry.id   AF-A0A7L3L341-F1
#
_cell.length_a   1.000
_cell.length_b   1.000
_cell.length_c   1.000
_cell.angle_alpha   90.00
_cell.angle_beta   90.00
_cell.angle_gamma   90.00
#
_symmetry.space_group_name_H-M   'P 1'
#
loop_
_entity.id
_entity.type
_entity.pdbx_description
1 polymer ?
#
loop_
_entity_poly.entity_id
_entity_poly.type
_entity_poly.pdbx_seq_one_letter_code
_entity_poly.pdbx_strand_id
1 'polypeptide(L)' 'CPCGAMAGYWDGPEGEDCPRRVWLTTRVGAAAGLIGTAYRIILLQPGSALAALQMAAADSVTM' A
#
# COMPACT_ATOMS: atom_id res chain seq x y z
N CYS A 1 -3.11 -12.68 -10.04
CA CYS A 1 -1.92 -13.12 -9.29
C CYS A 1 -1.00 -11.92 -9.03
N PRO A 2 -0.87 -11.42 -7.80
CA PRO A 2 0.04 -10.31 -7.47
C PRO A 2 1.53 -10.72 -7.51
N CYS A 3 1.86 -11.89 -8.05
CA CYS A 3 3.20 -12.47 -8.09
C CYS A 3 4.26 -11.59 -8.78
N GLY A 4 3.87 -10.56 -9.54
CA GLY A 4 4.81 -9.61 -10.16
C GLY A 4 5.29 -8.47 -9.25
N ALA A 5 4.58 -8.16 -8.16
CA ALA A 5 4.90 -6.98 -7.34
C ALA A 5 6.12 -7.18 -6.41
N MET A 6 6.49 -8.42 -6.14
CA MET A 6 7.65 -8.79 -5.29
C MET A 6 8.79 -9.46 -6.09
N ALA A 7 8.71 -9.44 -7.42
CA ALA A 7 9.78 -9.95 -8.27
C ALA A 7 11.08 -9.18 -7.98
N GLY A 8 12.17 -9.88 -7.66
CA GLY A 8 13.42 -9.24 -7.28
C GLY A 8 13.54 -8.83 -5.81
N TYR A 9 12.52 -9.01 -4.96
CA TYR A 9 12.68 -8.76 -3.51
C TYR A 9 13.45 -9.89 -2.85
N TRP A 10 13.13 -11.15 -3.19
CA TRP A 10 13.78 -12.34 -2.62
C TRP A 10 15.02 -12.80 -3.40
N ASP A 11 15.35 -12.13 -4.50
CA ASP A 11 16.51 -12.45 -5.33
C ASP A 11 17.77 -11.78 -4.75
N GLY A 12 18.39 -12.42 -3.76
CA GLY A 12 19.67 -12.00 -3.17
C GLY A 12 19.69 -12.03 -1.64
N PRO A 13 20.88 -11.88 -1.02
CA PRO A 13 21.00 -11.81 0.44
C PRO A 13 20.34 -10.54 1.01
N GLU A 14 19.85 -10.65 2.24
CA GLU A 14 19.35 -9.49 2.98
C GLU A 14 20.49 -8.48 3.24
N GLY A 15 20.18 -7.18 3.15
CA GLY A 15 21.15 -6.10 3.37
C GLY A 15 21.80 -5.55 2.10
N GLU A 16 21.58 -6.18 0.94
CA GLU A 16 21.94 -5.64 -0.38
C GLU A 16 20.74 -4.98 -1.07
N ASP A 17 20.99 -4.03 -1.97
CA ASP A 17 19.96 -3.33 -2.75
C ASP A 17 18.83 -2.70 -1.89
N CYS A 18 19.19 -2.15 -0.73
CA CYS A 18 18.30 -1.47 0.21
C CYS A 18 17.25 -0.54 -0.45
N PRO A 19 17.59 0.39 -1.37
CA PRO A 19 16.59 1.26 -1.97
C PRO A 19 15.57 0.51 -2.83
N ARG A 20 15.97 -0.58 -3.49
CA ARG A 20 15.05 -1.39 -4.31
C ARG A 20 14.11 -2.22 -3.43
N ARG A 21 14.61 -2.83 -2.36
CA ARG A 21 13.79 -3.60 -1.42
C ARG A 21 12.76 -2.72 -0.71
N VAL A 22 13.19 -1.56 -0.21
CA VAL A 22 12.29 -0.58 0.41
C VAL A 22 11.25 -0.07 -0.61
N TRP A 23 11.64 0.18 -1.85
CA TRP A 23 10.68 0.58 -2.89
C TRP A 23 9.63 -0.50 -3.17
N LEU A 24 10.04 -1.77 -3.24
CA LEU A 24 9.12 -2.89 -3.45
C LEU A 24 8.17 -3.06 -2.26
N THR A 25 8.67 -3.02 -1.02
CA THR A 25 7.83 -3.17 0.17
C THR A 25 6.86 -2.01 0.34
N THR A 26 7.31 -0.77 0.13
CA THR A 26 6.43 0.41 0.19
C THR A 26 5.32 0.34 -0.85
N ARG A 27 5.60 -0.13 -2.07
CA ARG A 27 4.55 -0.30 -3.09
C ARG A 27 3.52 -1.34 -2.69
N VAL A 28 3.95 -2.45 -2.09
CA VAL A 28 3.05 -3.49 -1.60
C VAL A 28 2.21 -2.97 -0.43
N GLY A 29 2.83 -2.27 0.52
CA GLY A 29 2.13 -1.62 1.64
C GLY A 29 1.08 -0.61 1.17
N ALA A 30 1.46 0.29 0.26
CA ALA A 30 0.53 1.27 -0.31
C ALA A 30 -0.64 0.61 -1.06
N ALA A 31 -0.38 -0.45 -1.84
CA ALA A 31 -1.44 -1.19 -2.52
C ALA A 31 -2.41 -1.84 -1.53
N ALA A 32 -1.89 -2.45 -0.46
CA ALA A 32 -2.71 -3.04 0.60
C ALA A 32 -3.55 -1.99 1.33
N GLY A 33 -2.94 -0.85 1.68
CA GLY A 33 -3.61 0.28 2.33
C GLY A 33 -4.76 0.80 1.48
N LEU A 34 -4.53 1.06 0.19
CA LEU A 34 -5.57 1.53 -0.74
C LEU A 34 -6.74 0.55 -0.90
N ILE A 35 -6.46 -0.76 -0.94
CA ILE A 35 -7.51 -1.78 -0.97
C ILE A 35 -8.33 -1.73 0.33
N GLY A 36 -7.66 -1.64 1.48
CA GLY A 36 -8.30 -1.50 2.77
C GLY A 36 -9.20 -0.26 2.84
N THR A 37 -8.72 0.90 2.36
CA THR A 37 -9.53 2.11 2.35
C THR A 37 -10.71 2.02 1.38
N ALA A 38 -10.55 1.38 0.22
CA ALA A 38 -11.64 1.19 -0.73
C ALA A 38 -12.81 0.44 -0.06
N TYR A 39 -12.54 -0.63 0.68
CA TYR A 39 -13.56 -1.31 1.49
C TYR A 39 -14.15 -0.38 2.55
N ARG A 40 -13.30 0.37 3.27
CA ARG A 40 -13.76 1.28 4.32
C ARG A 40 -14.71 2.36 3.79
N ILE A 41 -14.43 2.94 2.63
CA ILE A 41 -15.28 3.95 1.97
C ILE A 41 -16.61 3.35 1.53
N ILE A 42 -16.62 2.11 1.04
CA ILE A 42 -17.85 1.41 0.63
C ILE A 42 -18.73 1.11 1.85
N LEU A 43 -18.16 0.62 2.95
CA LEU A 43 -18.92 0.28 4.16
C LEU A 43 -19.33 1.52 4.97
N LEU A 44 -18.47 2.53 5.05
CA LEU A 44 -18.70 3.78 5.77
C LEU A 44 -18.73 4.91 4.75
N GLN A 45 -19.88 5.07 4.11
CA GLN A 45 -20.09 6.03 3.04
C GLN A 45 -19.79 7.47 3.54
N PRO A 46 -18.66 8.08 3.15
CA PRO A 46 -18.26 9.38 3.66
C PRO A 46 -19.16 10.48 3.07
N GLY A 47 -19.51 11.47 3.89
CA GLY A 47 -20.38 12.57 3.46
C GLY A 47 -19.77 13.53 2.42
N SER A 48 -18.48 13.39 2.09
CA SER A 48 -17.80 14.19 1.07
C SER A 48 -16.60 13.49 0.45
N ALA A 49 -16.22 13.90 -0.76
CA ALA A 49 -15.05 13.39 -1.47
C ALA A 49 -13.73 13.73 -0.74
N LEU A 50 -13.65 14.88 -0.08
CA LEU A 50 -12.48 15.28 0.69
C LEU A 50 -12.28 14.37 1.93
N ALA A 51 -13.37 14.02 2.61
CA ALA A 51 -13.31 13.10 3.76
C ALA A 51 -12.87 11.69 3.33
N ALA A 52 -13.31 11.22 2.15
CA ALA A 52 -12.86 9.95 1.58
C ALA A 52 -11.34 9.95 1.30
N LEU A 53 -10.82 11.03 0.72
CA LEU A 53 -9.39 11.20 0.44
C LEU A 53 -8.55 11.27 1.71
N GLN A 54 -9.01 11.98 2.74
CA GLN A 54 -8.32 12.05 4.04
C GLN A 54 -8.26 10.68 4.72
N MET A 55 -9.34 9.89 4.64
CA MET A 55 -9.32 8.51 5.12
C MET A 55 -8.32 7.66 4.34
N ALA A 56 -8.30 7.75 3.00
CA ALA A 56 -7.34 7.03 2.17
C ALA A 56 -5.89 7.38 2.51
N ALA A 57 -5.58 8.66 2.66
CA ALA A 57 -4.25 9.12 3.03
C ALA A 57 -3.84 8.64 4.43
N ALA A 58 -4.76 8.70 5.41
CA ALA A 58 -4.46 8.23 6.76
C ALA A 58 -4.21 6.72 6.79
N ASP A 59 -5.08 5.92 6.17
CA ASP A 59 -4.96 4.46 6.15
C ASP A 59 -3.74 3.96 5.34
N SER A 60 -3.27 4.72 4.35
CA SER A 60 -2.06 4.37 3.57
C SER A 60 -0.75 4.83 4.20
N VAL A 61 -0.77 5.81 5.10
CA VAL A 61 0.43 6.30 5.82
C VAL A 61 0.65 5.56 7.14
N THR A 62 -0.40 5.05 7.78
CA THR A 62 -0.30 4.29 9.03
C THR A 62 -0.02 2.80 8.84
N MET A 63 0.09 2.34 7.60
CA MET A 63 0.33 0.94 7.25
C MET A 63 1.79 0.66 6.91
#